data_AF-A0A9E2ENY3-F1
#
_entry.id   AF-A0A9E2ENY3-F1
#
_cell.length_a   1.000
_cell.length_b   1.000
_cell.length_c   1.000
_cell.angle_alpha   90.00
_cell.angle_beta   90.00
_cell.angle_gamma   90.00
#
_symmetry.space_group_name_H-M   'P 1'
#
loop_
_entity.id
_entity.type
_entity.pdbx_description
1 polymer ?
#
loop_
_entity_poly.entity_id
_entity_poly.type
_entity_poly.pdbx_seq_one_letter_code
_entity_poly.pdbx_strand_id
1 'polypeptide(L)'
;MIRKSSLITGLILMFIGLMSTDSHAQQDPQYTQYMYNTMSVNPGYAGQREVLSISGLHRSQWVGIDGAPTTQSLVVHAPLRNEKIGLGLSVVNDALGPANETYVDANFSYTIRMNDYDTKLSFGLKGGFHLLETNWSEGVFQNPDAAFQQDLSLFSPVIGAGLYLHTEKWYLGAAVPNFITTKHYDDFQESVAEERMHYYFIGGLVLEAGENLKLKPAFLVKAVPGAPIIADLSANALIIEKLTLGLAYRWDDSFSGLAGFQISDSMFIGYAYDLTATELNNYNSGTHEIMLRFELQPLGRLLSPRFF
;
A
#
# COMPACT_ATOMS: atom_id res chain seq x y z
N MET A 1 41.48 -0.93 44.16
CA MET A 1 41.43 -2.10 43.26
C MET A 1 39.99 -2.29 42.80
N ILE A 2 39.59 -1.56 41.75
CA ILE A 2 38.21 -1.60 41.22
C ILE A 2 38.01 -2.98 40.62
N ARG A 3 37.03 -3.74 41.14
CA ARG A 3 36.76 -5.11 40.71
C ARG A 3 36.45 -5.08 39.20
N LYS A 4 37.25 -5.78 38.38
CA LYS A 4 37.07 -5.87 36.92
C LYS A 4 35.64 -6.25 36.51
N SER A 5 34.86 -6.89 37.40
CA SER A 5 33.45 -7.20 37.15
C SER A 5 32.56 -5.96 37.06
N SER A 6 32.80 -4.87 37.82
CA SER A 6 31.93 -3.68 37.76
C SER A 6 32.12 -2.87 36.48
N LEU A 7 33.32 -2.90 35.89
CA LEU A 7 33.62 -2.31 34.59
C LEU A 7 32.94 -3.08 33.46
N ILE A 8 32.90 -4.41 33.54
CA ILE A 8 32.20 -5.26 32.55
C ILE A 8 30.68 -5.07 32.65
N THR A 9 30.12 -5.02 33.86
CA THR A 9 28.69 -4.73 34.05
C THR A 9 28.31 -3.32 33.57
N GLY A 10 29.18 -2.33 33.80
CA GLY A 10 29.00 -0.97 33.28
C GLY A 10 29.07 -0.88 31.75
N LEU A 11 30.00 -1.61 31.12
CA LEU A 11 30.10 -1.72 29.65
C LEU A 11 28.90 -2.44 29.04
N ILE A 12 28.39 -3.49 29.69
CA ILE A 12 27.19 -4.22 29.25
C ILE A 12 25.94 -3.33 29.38
N LEU A 13 25.79 -2.59 30.48
CA LEU A 13 24.70 -1.63 30.65
C LEU A 13 24.79 -0.46 29.66
N MET A 14 26.00 -0.01 29.32
CA MET A 14 26.23 1.02 28.29
C MET A 14 25.95 0.50 26.88
N PHE A 15 26.21 -0.78 26.60
CA PHE A 15 25.90 -1.43 25.32
C PHE A 15 24.40 -1.68 25.15
N ILE A 16 23.69 -1.99 26.25
CA ILE A 16 22.22 -2.13 26.27
C ILE A 16 21.54 -0.75 26.14
N GLY A 17 22.13 0.31 26.70
CA GLY A 17 21.64 1.69 26.54
C GLY A 17 21.85 2.30 25.15
N LEU A 18 22.68 1.69 24.30
CA LEU A 18 22.91 2.10 22.91
C LEU A 18 22.02 1.36 21.90
N MET A 19 21.18 0.42 22.36
CA MET A 19 20.10 -0.17 21.57
C MET A 19 18.83 0.68 21.71
N SER A 20 18.97 1.99 21.46
CA SER A 20 17.82 2.87 21.29
C SER A 20 17.04 2.39 20.06
N THR A 21 15.81 1.98 20.31
CA THR A 21 14.84 1.54 19.31
C THR A 21 14.56 2.69 18.36
N ASP A 22 15.07 2.59 17.13
CA ASP A 22 14.59 3.43 16.03
C ASP A 22 13.09 3.19 15.89
N SER A 23 12.31 4.21 16.23
CA SER A 23 10.88 4.23 15.97
C SER A 23 10.68 4.31 14.45
N HIS A 24 10.38 3.16 13.84
CA HIS A 24 10.01 3.09 12.43
C HIS A 24 8.59 3.63 12.25
N ALA A 25 8.46 4.92 11.97
CA ALA A 25 7.20 5.48 11.50
C ALA A 25 6.92 4.99 10.06
N GLN A 26 5.78 4.35 9.87
CA GLN A 26 5.27 4.01 8.54
C GLN A 26 4.84 5.31 7.84
N GLN A 27 5.44 5.61 6.68
CA GLN A 27 5.17 6.88 5.96
C GLN A 27 4.05 6.78 4.92
N ASP A 28 3.84 5.60 4.31
CA ASP A 28 2.70 5.38 3.42
C ASP A 28 1.84 4.21 3.94
N PRO A 29 0.51 4.29 3.80
CA PRO A 29 -0.37 3.16 4.04
C PRO A 29 0.04 1.94 3.24
N GLN A 30 0.04 0.77 3.89
CA GLN A 30 0.35 -0.50 3.24
C GLN A 30 -0.90 -1.39 3.22
N TYR A 31 -1.28 -1.82 2.02
CA TYR A 31 -2.49 -2.60 1.79
C TYR A 31 -2.18 -4.10 1.77
N THR A 32 -3.01 -4.90 2.43
CA THR A 32 -2.93 -6.36 2.35
C THR A 32 -3.42 -6.86 0.99
N GLN A 33 -4.48 -6.24 0.48
CA GLN A 33 -5.05 -6.50 -0.84
C GLN A 33 -4.43 -5.64 -1.94
N TYR A 34 -3.12 -5.34 -1.88
CA TYR A 34 -2.42 -4.52 -2.87
C TYR A 34 -2.66 -4.99 -4.31
N MET A 35 -2.80 -6.30 -4.51
CA MET A 35 -3.02 -6.94 -5.80
C MET A 35 -4.43 -6.74 -6.38
N TYR A 36 -5.36 -6.21 -5.61
CA TYR A 36 -6.67 -5.74 -6.08
C TYR A 36 -6.73 -4.20 -6.12
N ASN A 37 -5.77 -3.52 -5.51
CA ASN A 37 -5.58 -2.06 -5.55
C ASN A 37 -4.26 -1.67 -6.24
N THR A 38 -3.87 -2.36 -7.31
CA THR A 38 -2.52 -2.26 -7.90
C THR A 38 -2.18 -0.83 -8.36
N MET A 39 -3.18 -0.03 -8.75
CA MET A 39 -2.96 1.36 -9.17
C MET A 39 -2.42 2.25 -8.04
N SER A 40 -2.75 1.96 -6.77
CA SER A 40 -2.21 2.69 -5.62
C SER A 40 -0.68 2.55 -5.51
N VAL A 41 -0.15 1.41 -5.96
CA VAL A 41 1.28 1.07 -5.90
C VAL A 41 2.00 1.39 -7.21
N ASN A 42 1.33 1.23 -8.36
CA ASN A 42 1.93 1.43 -9.67
C ASN A 42 0.98 2.14 -10.64
N PRO A 43 1.27 3.41 -11.03
CA PRO A 43 0.42 4.15 -11.95
C PRO A 43 0.33 3.52 -13.35
N GLY A 44 1.29 2.66 -13.73
CA GLY A 44 1.28 1.92 -15.00
C GLY A 44 0.11 0.94 -15.12
N TYR A 45 -0.53 0.58 -13.99
CA TYR A 45 -1.71 -0.28 -13.94
C TYR A 45 -3.02 0.42 -14.36
N ALA A 46 -3.05 1.76 -14.46
CA ALA A 46 -4.27 2.46 -14.84
C ALA A 46 -4.84 1.93 -16.17
N GLY A 47 -6.13 1.57 -16.17
CA GLY A 47 -6.83 1.05 -17.35
C GLY A 47 -6.57 -0.42 -17.72
N GLN A 48 -5.77 -1.19 -16.96
CA GLN A 48 -5.42 -2.58 -17.31
C GLN A 48 -6.57 -3.60 -17.14
N ARG A 49 -7.66 -3.22 -16.49
CA ARG A 49 -8.89 -4.04 -16.38
C ARG A 49 -9.73 -4.07 -17.67
N GLU A 50 -9.37 -3.28 -18.69
CA GLU A 50 -10.10 -3.17 -19.97
C GLU A 50 -11.55 -2.65 -19.89
N VAL A 51 -12.00 -2.27 -18.69
CA VAL A 51 -13.31 -1.67 -18.41
C VAL A 51 -13.15 -0.50 -17.45
N LEU A 52 -14.22 0.28 -17.28
CA LEU A 52 -14.30 1.22 -16.18
C LEU A 52 -14.43 0.43 -14.87
N SER A 53 -13.43 0.56 -14.01
CA SER A 53 -13.33 -0.09 -12.71
C SER A 53 -13.33 0.96 -11.62
N ILE A 54 -14.16 0.74 -10.60
CA ILE A 54 -14.27 1.55 -9.40
C ILE A 54 -13.99 0.61 -8.23
N SER A 55 -13.01 0.92 -7.39
CA SER A 55 -12.70 0.15 -6.19
C SER A 55 -12.62 1.05 -4.98
N GLY A 56 -13.33 0.67 -3.93
CA GLY A 56 -13.23 1.25 -2.59
C GLY A 56 -12.55 0.26 -1.65
N LEU A 57 -11.68 0.75 -0.77
CA LEU A 57 -11.06 -0.04 0.27
C LEU A 57 -11.07 0.73 1.58
N HIS A 58 -11.36 0.03 2.67
CA HIS A 58 -11.23 0.54 4.02
C HIS A 58 -10.37 -0.42 4.85
N ARG A 59 -9.39 0.13 5.56
CA ARG A 59 -8.46 -0.58 6.43
C ARG A 59 -8.49 0.03 7.82
N SER A 60 -8.66 -0.82 8.83
CA SER A 60 -8.51 -0.45 10.24
C SER A 60 -7.35 -1.25 10.82
N GLN A 61 -6.21 -0.58 11.03
CA GLN A 61 -4.96 -1.21 11.46
C GLN A 61 -4.86 -1.23 12.98
N TRP A 62 -4.33 -2.34 13.52
CA TRP A 62 -4.12 -2.54 14.96
C TRP A 62 -5.34 -2.19 15.83
N VAL A 63 -6.47 -2.82 15.50
CA VAL A 63 -7.74 -2.59 16.20
C VAL A 63 -7.57 -2.83 17.71
N GLY A 64 -8.08 -1.90 18.52
CA GLY A 64 -7.94 -1.91 19.97
C GLY A 64 -6.87 -0.94 20.51
N ILE A 65 -6.05 -0.36 19.64
CA ILE A 65 -5.17 0.77 19.98
C ILE A 65 -5.87 2.08 19.62
N ASP A 66 -5.98 2.99 20.59
CA ASP A 66 -6.54 4.32 20.37
C ASP A 66 -5.63 5.15 19.45
N GLY A 67 -6.22 5.79 18.45
CA GLY A 67 -5.49 6.55 17.43
C GLY A 67 -4.72 5.70 16.41
N ALA A 68 -4.98 4.39 16.34
CA ALA A 68 -4.36 3.53 15.35
C ALA A 68 -4.76 3.90 13.91
N PRO A 69 -3.93 3.57 12.89
CA PRO A 69 -4.17 4.01 11.53
C PRO A 69 -5.50 3.50 10.96
N THR A 70 -6.25 4.41 10.33
CA THR A 70 -7.41 4.07 9.51
C THR A 70 -7.26 4.66 8.13
N THR A 71 -7.24 3.77 7.12
CA THR A 71 -7.03 4.17 5.73
C THR A 71 -8.28 3.90 4.90
N GLN A 72 -8.64 4.85 4.06
CA GLN A 72 -9.72 4.74 3.09
C GLN A 72 -9.15 5.09 1.72
N SER A 73 -9.49 4.29 0.71
CA SER A 73 -9.12 4.62 -0.67
C SER A 73 -10.29 4.41 -1.60
N LEU A 74 -10.43 5.32 -2.55
CA LEU A 74 -11.33 5.23 -3.68
C LEU A 74 -10.52 5.39 -4.95
N VAL A 75 -10.59 4.39 -5.81
CA VAL A 75 -9.84 4.31 -7.06
C VAL A 75 -10.82 4.12 -8.21
N VAL A 76 -10.71 4.95 -9.23
CA VAL A 76 -11.51 4.86 -10.45
C VAL A 76 -10.56 4.87 -11.62
N HIS A 77 -10.63 3.88 -12.51
CA HIS A 77 -9.81 3.89 -13.72
C HIS A 77 -10.47 3.19 -14.89
N ALA A 78 -10.10 3.58 -16.11
CA ALA A 78 -10.62 3.00 -17.35
C ALA A 78 -9.59 3.10 -18.48
N PRO A 79 -9.63 2.18 -19.45
CA PRO A 79 -8.98 2.39 -20.73
C PRO A 79 -9.76 3.44 -21.55
N LEU A 80 -9.05 4.20 -22.38
CA LEU A 80 -9.64 5.01 -23.44
C LEU A 80 -9.84 4.17 -24.72
N ARG A 81 -10.59 4.72 -25.69
CA ARG A 81 -11.01 4.04 -26.94
C ARG A 81 -9.89 3.35 -27.74
N ASN A 82 -8.65 3.80 -27.61
CA ASN A 82 -7.51 3.23 -28.35
C ASN A 82 -6.86 2.05 -27.62
N GLU A 83 -7.35 1.66 -26.42
CA GLU A 83 -6.84 0.61 -25.51
C GLU A 83 -5.35 0.73 -25.10
N LYS A 84 -4.62 1.70 -25.68
CA LYS A 84 -3.23 2.02 -25.36
C LYS A 84 -3.10 3.05 -24.25
N ILE A 85 -4.18 3.78 -23.93
CA ILE A 85 -4.15 4.82 -22.90
C ILE A 85 -5.10 4.40 -21.78
N GLY A 86 -4.60 4.39 -20.56
CA GLY A 86 -5.39 4.25 -19.34
C GLY A 86 -5.39 5.55 -18.56
N LEU A 87 -6.54 5.91 -18.00
CA LEU A 87 -6.68 7.02 -17.07
C LEU A 87 -7.23 6.50 -15.75
N GLY A 88 -6.75 7.07 -14.64
CA GLY A 88 -7.23 6.76 -13.32
C GLY A 88 -7.21 7.97 -12.39
N LEU A 89 -8.12 7.97 -11.43
CA LEU A 89 -8.17 8.89 -10.30
C LEU A 89 -8.12 8.07 -9.02
N SER A 90 -7.36 8.52 -8.04
CA SER A 90 -7.34 7.92 -6.71
C SER A 90 -7.45 9.00 -5.65
N VAL A 91 -8.30 8.75 -4.66
CA VAL A 91 -8.37 9.52 -3.42
C VAL A 91 -8.03 8.56 -2.30
N VAL A 92 -7.03 8.90 -1.50
CA VAL A 92 -6.65 8.15 -0.29
C VAL A 92 -6.75 9.10 0.88
N ASN A 93 -7.41 8.68 1.93
CA ASN A 93 -7.45 9.38 3.21
C ASN A 93 -6.90 8.42 4.27
N ASP A 94 -5.86 8.83 4.97
CA ASP A 94 -5.23 8.07 6.04
C ASP A 94 -5.23 8.91 7.32
N ALA A 95 -5.87 8.40 8.36
CA ALA A 95 -5.89 9.04 9.66
C ALA A 95 -5.05 8.23 10.64
N LEU A 96 -4.08 8.89 11.29
CA LEU A 96 -3.15 8.31 12.25
C LEU A 96 -3.03 9.26 13.45
N GLY A 97 -3.66 8.89 14.57
CA GLY A 97 -3.74 9.73 15.75
C GLY A 97 -4.30 11.13 15.41
N PRO A 98 -3.59 12.23 15.75
CA PRO A 98 -4.02 13.59 15.44
C PRO A 98 -3.75 14.02 13.98
N ALA A 99 -3.05 13.20 13.20
CA ALA A 99 -2.68 13.50 11.82
C ALA A 99 -3.67 12.86 10.83
N ASN A 100 -4.01 13.61 9.80
CA ASN A 100 -4.85 13.19 8.69
C ASN A 100 -4.18 13.56 7.37
N GLU A 101 -3.87 12.56 6.56
CA GLU A 101 -3.22 12.69 5.27
C GLU A 101 -4.21 12.37 4.15
N THR A 102 -4.37 13.30 3.21
CA THR A 102 -5.25 13.13 2.06
C THR A 102 -4.46 13.27 0.77
N TYR A 103 -4.46 12.21 -0.02
CA TYR A 103 -3.87 12.17 -1.36
C TYR A 103 -4.96 12.20 -2.41
N VAL A 104 -4.82 13.06 -3.40
CA VAL A 104 -5.68 13.09 -4.59
C VAL A 104 -4.78 13.06 -5.81
N ASP A 105 -4.87 11.97 -6.57
CA ASP A 105 -3.97 11.70 -7.67
C ASP A 105 -4.71 11.39 -8.97
N ALA A 106 -4.16 11.91 -10.06
CA ALA A 106 -4.45 11.48 -11.41
C ALA A 106 -3.31 10.59 -11.92
N ASN A 107 -3.70 9.48 -12.53
CA ASN A 107 -2.81 8.46 -13.07
C ASN A 107 -3.04 8.35 -14.58
N PHE A 108 -1.97 8.42 -15.34
CA PHE A 108 -1.96 8.24 -16.79
C PHE A 108 -1.08 7.04 -17.10
N SER A 109 -1.57 6.12 -17.93
CA SER A 109 -0.81 4.96 -18.40
C SER A 109 -0.80 4.90 -19.91
N TYR A 110 0.36 4.61 -20.51
CA TYR A 110 0.53 4.36 -21.93
C TYR A 110 1.12 2.97 -22.18
N THR A 111 0.36 2.10 -22.84
CA THR A 111 0.70 0.70 -23.11
C THR A 111 1.22 0.50 -24.52
N ILE A 112 2.37 -0.15 -24.63
CA ILE A 112 3.02 -0.57 -25.87
C ILE A 112 3.02 -2.09 -25.92
N ARG A 113 2.57 -2.66 -27.05
CA ARG A 113 2.73 -4.11 -27.31
C ARG A 113 4.17 -4.37 -27.74
N MET A 114 4.88 -5.23 -27.02
CA MET A 114 6.29 -5.50 -27.25
C MET A 114 6.54 -6.60 -28.29
N ASN A 115 5.62 -7.56 -28.40
CA ASN A 115 5.75 -8.72 -29.28
C ASN A 115 4.37 -9.28 -29.66
N ASP A 116 4.37 -10.31 -30.51
CA ASP A 116 3.17 -11.01 -30.95
C ASP A 116 2.61 -11.98 -29.89
N TYR A 117 3.34 -12.22 -28.79
CA TYR A 117 2.94 -13.08 -27.66
C TYR A 117 2.11 -12.33 -26.59
N ASP A 118 1.36 -11.31 -27.01
CA ASP A 118 0.55 -10.40 -26.17
C ASP A 118 1.27 -9.77 -24.96
N THR A 119 2.61 -9.67 -25.02
CA THR A 119 3.36 -8.98 -23.97
C THR A 119 3.20 -7.47 -24.11
N LYS A 120 2.75 -6.81 -23.04
CA LYS A 120 2.44 -5.39 -22.99
C LYS A 120 3.28 -4.70 -21.93
N LEU A 121 3.91 -3.59 -22.30
CA LEU A 121 4.64 -2.72 -21.38
C LEU A 121 3.90 -1.39 -21.25
N SER A 122 3.52 -1.06 -20.02
CA SER A 122 2.80 0.15 -19.68
C SER A 122 3.68 1.12 -18.91
N PHE A 123 3.72 2.36 -19.38
CA PHE A 123 4.40 3.47 -18.73
C PHE A 123 3.36 4.30 -17.99
N GLY A 124 3.50 4.39 -16.68
CA GLY A 124 2.63 5.15 -15.79
C GLY A 124 3.25 6.47 -15.35
N LEU A 125 2.44 7.52 -15.33
CA LEU A 125 2.73 8.79 -14.69
C LEU A 125 1.64 9.09 -13.67
N LYS A 126 2.03 9.61 -12.53
CA LYS A 126 1.17 10.02 -11.44
C LYS A 126 1.39 11.50 -11.17
N GLY A 127 0.31 12.25 -11.03
CA GLY A 127 0.34 13.66 -10.68
C GLY A 127 -0.82 13.98 -9.76
N GLY A 128 -0.56 14.65 -8.66
CA GLY A 128 -1.56 14.87 -7.62
C GLY A 128 -1.10 15.87 -6.57
N PHE A 129 -1.80 15.83 -5.45
CA PHE A 129 -1.49 16.63 -4.28
C PHE A 129 -1.74 15.83 -3.01
N HIS A 130 -0.91 16.10 -2.01
CA HIS A 130 -0.94 15.57 -0.67
C HIS A 130 -1.27 16.73 0.27
N LEU A 131 -2.31 16.56 1.08
CA LEU A 131 -2.63 17.45 2.19
C LEU A 131 -2.38 16.73 3.51
N LEU A 132 -1.55 17.29 4.36
CA LEU A 132 -1.34 16.82 5.72
C LEU A 132 -1.96 17.83 6.68
N GLU A 133 -2.93 17.38 7.47
CA GLU A 133 -3.54 18.16 8.53
C GLU A 133 -3.21 17.50 9.87
N THR A 134 -2.78 18.26 10.86
CA THR A 134 -2.55 17.73 12.21
C THR A 134 -3.30 18.59 13.21
N ASN A 135 -4.28 17.98 13.88
CA ASN A 135 -5.06 18.61 14.94
C ASN A 135 -4.50 18.21 16.29
N TRP A 136 -3.64 19.06 16.85
CA TRP A 136 -2.99 18.76 18.13
C TRP A 136 -3.98 18.80 19.30
N SER A 137 -5.15 19.42 19.17
CA SER A 137 -6.17 19.41 20.24
C SER A 137 -6.75 18.02 20.55
N GLU A 138 -6.57 17.05 19.65
CA GLU A 138 -6.99 15.65 19.83
C GLU A 138 -5.95 14.80 20.57
N GLY A 139 -4.73 15.32 20.77
CA GLY A 139 -3.64 14.64 21.46
C GLY A 139 -3.69 14.79 22.99
N VAL A 140 -3.14 13.80 23.71
CA VAL A 140 -2.94 13.88 25.16
C VAL A 140 -1.47 14.24 25.44
N PHE A 141 -1.24 15.46 25.93
CA PHE A 141 0.11 15.95 26.22
C PHE A 141 0.51 15.71 27.67
N GLN A 142 1.66 15.07 27.91
CA GLN A 142 2.25 15.01 29.25
C GLN A 142 2.95 16.32 29.64
N ASN A 143 3.50 17.05 28.66
CA ASN A 143 4.08 18.39 28.83
C ASN A 143 3.58 19.27 27.68
N PRO A 144 2.88 20.39 27.94
CA PRO A 144 2.43 21.29 26.89
C PRO A 144 3.62 22.08 26.34
N ASP A 145 4.25 21.55 25.29
CA ASP A 145 5.22 22.28 24.47
C ASP A 145 4.46 23.28 23.59
N ALA A 146 5.05 24.46 23.35
CA ALA A 146 4.48 25.48 22.47
C ALA A 146 4.35 24.99 21.03
N ALA A 147 5.21 24.05 20.61
CA ALA A 147 5.18 23.44 19.27
C ALA A 147 3.89 22.67 18.97
N PHE A 148 3.18 22.17 19.99
CA PHE A 148 1.93 21.42 19.84
C PHE A 148 0.67 22.26 20.11
N GLN A 149 0.79 23.59 20.11
CA GLN A 149 -0.34 24.50 20.36
C GLN A 149 -1.00 25.03 19.07
N GLN A 150 -0.41 24.79 17.90
CA GLN A 150 -0.93 25.24 16.62
C GLN A 150 -1.12 24.07 15.68
N ASP A 151 -2.34 23.93 15.15
CA ASP A 151 -2.64 22.96 14.12
C ASP A 151 -1.77 23.20 12.88
N LEU A 152 -1.32 22.10 12.29
CA LEU A 152 -0.49 22.12 11.09
C LEU A 152 -1.36 21.79 9.88
N SER A 153 -1.23 22.57 8.81
CA SER A 153 -1.80 22.24 7.50
C SER A 153 -0.75 22.45 6.44
N LEU A 154 -0.41 21.37 5.73
CA LEU A 154 0.61 21.36 4.70
C LEU A 154 0.02 20.85 3.38
N PHE A 155 0.48 21.47 2.30
CA PHE A 155 0.13 21.09 0.94
C PHE A 155 1.42 20.80 0.18
N SER A 156 1.49 19.61 -0.40
CA SER A 156 2.66 19.14 -1.15
C SER A 156 2.21 18.57 -2.49
N PRO A 157 2.85 18.93 -3.62
CA PRO A 157 2.58 18.26 -4.89
C PRO A 157 3.06 16.81 -4.85
N VAL A 158 2.38 15.93 -5.58
CA VAL A 158 2.77 14.52 -5.76
C VAL A 158 3.08 14.28 -7.22
N ILE A 159 4.26 13.74 -7.51
CA ILE A 159 4.65 13.30 -8.85
C ILE A 159 5.25 11.92 -8.73
N GLY A 160 4.77 10.97 -9.53
CA GLY A 160 5.26 9.60 -9.53
C GLY A 160 5.33 9.00 -10.92
N ALA A 161 6.01 7.86 -11.03
CA ALA A 161 6.05 7.10 -12.27
C ALA A 161 6.14 5.60 -11.99
N GLY A 162 5.76 4.81 -12.98
CA GLY A 162 5.82 3.35 -12.90
C GLY A 162 5.97 2.69 -14.25
N LEU A 163 6.58 1.52 -14.25
CA LEU A 163 6.63 0.58 -15.35
C LEU A 163 5.82 -0.65 -14.96
N TYR A 164 5.00 -1.14 -15.87
CA TYR A 164 4.19 -2.34 -15.65
C TYR A 164 4.24 -3.22 -16.89
N LEU A 165 4.95 -4.34 -16.80
CA LEU A 165 5.11 -5.32 -17.87
C LEU A 165 4.20 -6.50 -17.56
N HIS A 166 3.33 -6.87 -18.50
CA HIS A 166 2.36 -7.94 -18.24
C HIS A 166 1.98 -8.72 -19.51
N THR A 167 1.41 -9.89 -19.26
CA THR A 167 0.72 -10.75 -20.23
C THR A 167 -0.64 -11.14 -19.64
N GLU A 168 -1.33 -12.11 -20.24
CA GLU A 168 -2.52 -12.73 -19.63
C GLU A 168 -2.19 -13.64 -18.43
N LYS A 169 -0.92 -14.02 -18.22
CA LYS A 169 -0.53 -15.01 -17.21
C LYS A 169 0.40 -14.48 -16.15
N TRP A 170 1.13 -13.39 -16.38
CA TRP A 170 2.07 -12.85 -15.40
C TRP A 170 2.18 -11.34 -15.52
N TYR A 171 2.64 -10.71 -14.45
CA TYR A 171 2.98 -9.30 -14.43
C TYR A 171 4.21 -9.04 -13.57
N LEU A 172 4.93 -7.98 -13.92
CA LEU A 172 6.02 -7.38 -13.17
C LEU A 172 5.84 -5.87 -13.20
N GLY A 173 6.01 -5.22 -12.07
CA GLY A 173 5.90 -3.78 -11.95
C GLY A 173 7.03 -3.19 -11.12
N ALA A 174 7.51 -2.03 -11.51
CA ALA A 174 8.43 -1.20 -10.74
C ALA A 174 7.88 0.22 -10.71
N ALA A 175 7.80 0.85 -9.55
CA ALA A 175 7.23 2.19 -9.44
C ALA A 175 7.87 3.00 -8.32
N VAL A 176 7.83 4.31 -8.50
CA VAL A 176 8.08 5.32 -7.46
C VAL A 176 6.84 6.22 -7.44
N PRO A 177 5.87 5.97 -6.54
CA PRO A 177 4.61 6.69 -6.52
C PRO A 177 4.75 8.17 -6.14
N ASN A 178 5.75 8.53 -5.35
CA ASN A 178 6.08 9.92 -5.05
C ASN A 178 7.60 10.14 -5.12
N PHE A 179 8.03 11.01 -6.03
CA PHE A 179 9.42 11.47 -6.17
C PHE A 179 9.74 12.65 -5.25
N ILE A 180 8.72 13.37 -4.77
CA ILE A 180 8.90 14.63 -4.07
C ILE A 180 9.12 14.32 -2.59
N THR A 181 10.34 14.58 -2.14
CA THR A 181 10.70 14.54 -0.73
C THR A 181 10.40 15.89 -0.10
N THR A 182 9.32 15.94 0.67
CA THR A 182 9.00 17.10 1.49
C THR A 182 9.88 17.08 2.73
N LYS A 183 10.69 18.13 2.94
CA LYS A 183 11.46 18.32 4.18
C LYS A 183 10.69 19.28 5.06
N HIS A 184 10.26 18.81 6.23
CA HIS A 184 9.65 19.66 7.23
C HIS A 184 10.78 20.33 8.03
N TYR A 185 10.97 21.64 7.83
CA TYR A 185 11.93 22.45 8.60
C TYR A 185 11.15 23.14 9.72
N ASP A 186 11.41 22.78 10.97
CA ASP A 186 10.93 23.51 12.14
C ASP A 186 12.08 24.38 12.67
N ASP A 187 11.89 25.71 12.70
CA ASP A 187 12.91 26.71 13.06
C ASP A 187 13.27 26.66 14.56
N PHE A 188 12.60 25.80 15.34
CA PHE A 188 12.79 25.67 16.79
C PHE A 188 13.37 24.32 17.26
N GLN A 189 13.44 23.27 16.44
CA GLN A 189 14.13 22.02 16.79
C GLN A 189 14.72 21.30 15.56
N GLU A 190 15.91 20.74 15.76
CA GLU A 190 16.79 20.08 14.78
C GLU A 190 16.26 18.70 14.29
N SER A 191 14.95 18.55 14.08
CA SER A 191 14.35 17.29 13.61
C SER A 191 13.62 17.52 12.29
N VAL A 192 14.24 17.08 11.20
CA VAL A 192 13.64 17.12 9.87
C VAL A 192 12.87 15.82 9.66
N ALA A 193 11.54 15.89 9.67
CA ALA A 193 10.74 14.83 9.07
C ALA A 193 10.91 14.92 7.55
N GLU A 194 11.56 13.92 6.95
CA GLU A 194 11.73 13.82 5.49
C GLU A 194 10.80 12.73 4.95
N GLU A 195 9.88 13.10 4.06
CA GLU A 195 9.11 12.15 3.26
C GLU A 195 10.04 11.49 2.23
N ARG A 196 10.38 10.22 2.40
CA ARG A 196 11.39 9.57 1.55
C ARG A 196 10.75 8.92 0.33
N MET A 197 11.51 8.84 -0.76
CA MET A 197 11.07 8.11 -1.95
C MET A 197 10.86 6.62 -1.63
N HIS A 198 9.68 6.13 -1.95
CA HIS A 198 9.31 4.72 -1.83
C HIS A 198 9.45 4.00 -3.16
N TYR A 199 10.34 3.01 -3.23
CA TYR A 199 10.52 2.16 -4.39
C TYR A 199 9.70 0.90 -4.23
N TYR A 200 8.76 0.67 -5.16
CA TYR A 200 7.93 -0.52 -5.18
C TYR A 200 8.32 -1.44 -6.33
N PHE A 201 8.43 -2.72 -6.02
CA PHE A 201 8.58 -3.80 -6.99
C PHE A 201 7.51 -4.85 -6.73
N ILE A 202 6.71 -5.16 -7.73
CA ILE A 202 5.63 -6.14 -7.63
C ILE A 202 5.75 -7.17 -8.73
N GLY A 203 5.26 -8.37 -8.45
CA GLY A 203 5.14 -9.39 -9.46
C GLY A 203 4.11 -10.43 -9.10
N GLY A 204 3.61 -11.13 -10.11
CA GLY A 204 2.67 -12.23 -9.91
C GLY A 204 2.56 -13.11 -11.14
N LEU A 205 2.15 -14.36 -10.89
CA LEU A 205 1.98 -15.38 -11.90
C LEU A 205 0.64 -16.07 -11.68
N VAL A 206 -0.16 -16.23 -12.72
CA VAL A 206 -1.42 -16.96 -12.72
C VAL A 206 -1.18 -18.33 -13.31
N LEU A 207 -1.37 -19.36 -12.49
CA LEU A 207 -1.25 -20.76 -12.85
C LEU A 207 -2.65 -21.39 -12.92
N GLU A 208 -2.98 -21.99 -14.05
CA GLU A 208 -4.20 -22.79 -14.21
C GLU A 208 -3.91 -24.19 -13.66
N ALA A 209 -4.36 -24.46 -12.42
CA ALA A 209 -4.16 -25.73 -11.73
C ALA A 209 -5.29 -26.74 -12.01
N GLY A 210 -6.32 -26.31 -12.74
CA GLY A 210 -7.45 -27.13 -13.20
C GLY A 210 -8.50 -26.24 -13.87
N GLU A 211 -9.57 -26.84 -14.39
CA GLU A 211 -10.64 -26.11 -15.09
C GLU A 211 -11.33 -25.05 -14.20
N ASN A 212 -11.40 -25.33 -12.90
CA ASN A 212 -12.08 -24.49 -11.91
C ASN A 212 -11.14 -23.93 -10.84
N LEU A 213 -9.82 -23.99 -11.04
CA LEU A 213 -8.84 -23.53 -10.05
C LEU A 213 -7.69 -22.77 -10.71
N LYS A 214 -7.58 -21.48 -10.37
CA LYS A 214 -6.45 -20.62 -10.74
C LYS A 214 -5.68 -20.24 -9.49
N LEU A 215 -4.37 -20.43 -9.49
CA LEU A 215 -3.48 -20.03 -8.39
C LEU A 215 -2.70 -18.78 -8.80
N LYS A 216 -2.58 -17.81 -7.89
CA LYS A 216 -1.80 -16.59 -8.06
C LYS A 216 -0.84 -16.40 -6.90
N PRO A 217 0.36 -16.98 -6.96
CA PRO A 217 1.49 -16.46 -6.21
C PRO A 217 1.84 -15.04 -6.68
N ALA A 218 2.06 -14.14 -5.75
CA ALA A 218 2.50 -12.78 -6.00
C ALA A 218 3.43 -12.29 -4.88
N PHE A 219 4.27 -11.31 -5.22
CA PHE A 219 5.13 -10.65 -4.25
C PHE A 219 5.03 -9.12 -4.40
N LEU A 220 5.37 -8.42 -3.32
CA LEU A 220 5.60 -7.00 -3.29
C LEU A 220 6.85 -6.74 -2.46
N VAL A 221 7.72 -5.87 -2.93
CA VAL A 221 8.89 -5.38 -2.20
C VAL A 221 8.82 -3.87 -2.19
N LYS A 222 8.90 -3.28 -1.00
CA LYS A 222 8.97 -1.84 -0.75
C LYS A 222 10.33 -1.54 -0.14
N ALA A 223 11.09 -0.67 -0.80
CA ALA A 223 12.40 -0.23 -0.34
C ALA A 223 12.38 1.29 -0.12
N VAL A 224 12.94 1.71 1.01
CA VAL A 224 13.06 3.12 1.40
C VAL A 224 14.50 3.39 1.77
N PRO A 225 15.17 4.41 1.21
CA PRO A 225 16.52 4.76 1.61
C PRO A 225 16.61 4.98 3.13
N GLY A 226 17.50 4.24 3.79
CA GLY A 226 17.73 4.37 5.23
C GLY A 226 16.65 3.75 6.13
N ALA A 227 15.81 2.84 5.62
CA ALA A 227 14.94 1.98 6.43
C ALA A 227 15.06 0.51 5.99
N PRO A 228 14.66 -0.46 6.83
CA PRO A 228 14.57 -1.87 6.44
C PRO A 228 13.67 -2.07 5.22
N ILE A 229 14.00 -3.08 4.41
CA ILE A 229 13.16 -3.49 3.27
C ILE A 229 11.91 -4.19 3.80
N ILE A 230 10.76 -3.88 3.22
CA ILE A 230 9.50 -4.58 3.49
C ILE A 230 9.21 -5.49 2.30
N ALA A 231 8.88 -6.75 2.58
CA ALA A 231 8.55 -7.74 1.56
C ALA A 231 7.30 -8.52 1.94
N ASP A 232 6.36 -8.58 1.00
CA ASP A 232 5.09 -9.30 1.13
C ASP A 232 5.12 -10.44 0.11
N LEU A 233 4.85 -11.65 0.58
CA LEU A 233 4.60 -12.81 -0.27
C LEU A 233 3.14 -13.21 -0.10
N SER A 234 2.45 -13.47 -1.20
CA SER A 234 1.05 -13.87 -1.18
C SER A 234 0.78 -15.00 -2.16
N ALA A 235 -0.22 -15.81 -1.84
CA ALA A 235 -0.74 -16.84 -2.72
C ALA A 235 -2.27 -16.83 -2.64
N ASN A 236 -2.93 -16.64 -3.78
CA ASN A 236 -4.38 -16.65 -3.89
C ASN A 236 -4.84 -17.84 -4.75
N ALA A 237 -5.99 -18.40 -4.43
CA ALA A 237 -6.67 -19.45 -5.16
C ALA A 237 -8.04 -18.94 -5.56
N LEU A 238 -8.27 -18.76 -6.86
CA LEU A 238 -9.56 -18.46 -7.45
C LEU A 238 -10.25 -19.76 -7.85
N ILE A 239 -11.38 -20.03 -7.24
CA ILE A 239 -12.16 -21.26 -7.33
C ILE A 239 -13.47 -20.97 -8.08
N ILE A 240 -13.69 -21.67 -9.19
CA ILE A 240 -14.88 -21.59 -10.04
C ILE A 240 -15.19 -20.13 -10.46
N GLU A 241 -14.14 -19.32 -10.65
CA GLU A 241 -14.22 -17.89 -10.99
C GLU A 241 -15.09 -17.02 -10.05
N LYS A 242 -15.39 -17.53 -8.84
CA LYS A 242 -16.28 -16.85 -7.89
C LYS A 242 -15.65 -16.65 -6.52
N LEU A 243 -15.05 -17.69 -5.95
CA LEU A 243 -14.49 -17.64 -4.61
C LEU A 243 -12.98 -17.48 -4.70
N THR A 244 -12.44 -16.43 -4.11
CA THR A 244 -11.00 -16.28 -3.93
C THR A 244 -10.64 -16.51 -2.47
N LEU A 245 -9.67 -17.38 -2.22
CA LEU A 245 -9.07 -17.56 -0.90
C LEU A 245 -7.58 -17.27 -1.02
N GLY A 246 -6.99 -16.61 -0.05
CA GLY A 246 -5.58 -16.26 -0.10
C GLY A 246 -4.92 -16.28 1.26
N LEU A 247 -3.61 -16.44 1.23
CA LEU A 247 -2.73 -16.26 2.36
C LEU A 247 -1.64 -15.28 1.96
N ALA A 248 -1.21 -14.44 2.89
CA ALA A 248 -0.04 -13.61 2.71
C ALA A 248 0.84 -13.63 3.97
N TYR A 249 2.12 -13.35 3.77
CA TYR A 249 3.10 -13.15 4.82
C TYR A 249 3.87 -11.88 4.50
N ARG A 250 3.78 -10.91 5.39
CA ARG A 250 4.64 -9.72 5.39
C ARG A 250 5.79 -9.96 6.33
N TRP A 251 6.99 -9.93 5.78
CA TRP A 251 8.21 -10.24 6.51
C TRP A 251 8.33 -9.35 7.76
N ASP A 252 8.46 -10.00 8.92
CA ASP A 252 8.68 -9.37 10.23
C ASP A 252 7.54 -8.43 10.68
N ASP A 253 6.36 -8.58 10.08
CA ASP A 253 5.17 -7.80 10.44
C ASP A 253 3.95 -8.67 10.73
N SER A 254 3.47 -9.45 9.75
CA SER A 254 2.15 -10.09 9.86
C SER A 254 1.93 -11.30 8.96
N PHE A 255 0.99 -12.16 9.38
CA PHE A 255 0.40 -13.20 8.56
C PHE A 255 -1.04 -12.83 8.23
N SER A 256 -1.43 -12.91 6.97
CA SER A 256 -2.75 -12.49 6.52
C SER A 256 -3.56 -13.63 5.93
N GLY A 257 -4.85 -13.66 6.28
CA GLY A 257 -5.86 -14.46 5.60
C GLY A 257 -6.73 -13.57 4.71
N LEU A 258 -7.00 -14.01 3.49
CA LEU A 258 -7.81 -13.28 2.50
C LEU A 258 -8.96 -14.15 2.03
N ALA A 259 -10.14 -13.54 1.89
CA ALA A 259 -11.30 -14.15 1.26
C ALA A 259 -11.99 -13.11 0.39
N GLY A 260 -12.36 -13.49 -0.83
CA GLY A 260 -13.07 -12.63 -1.77
C GLY A 260 -14.13 -13.39 -2.51
N PHE A 261 -15.18 -12.69 -2.93
CA PHE A 261 -16.30 -13.28 -3.63
C PHE A 261 -16.74 -12.38 -4.81
N GLN A 262 -16.79 -12.96 -6.00
CA GLN A 262 -17.39 -12.35 -7.18
C GLN A 262 -18.91 -12.56 -7.10
N ILE A 263 -19.62 -11.53 -6.65
CA ILE A 263 -21.07 -11.56 -6.46
C ILE A 263 -21.79 -11.61 -7.82
N SER A 264 -21.26 -10.89 -8.80
CA SER A 264 -21.73 -10.86 -10.19
C SER A 264 -20.56 -10.50 -11.12
N ASP A 265 -20.73 -10.57 -12.43
CA ASP A 265 -19.68 -10.23 -13.40
C ASP A 265 -19.16 -8.78 -13.26
N SER A 266 -19.92 -7.90 -12.60
CA SER A 266 -19.55 -6.51 -12.33
C SER A 266 -19.17 -6.22 -10.89
N MET A 267 -19.36 -7.13 -9.92
CA MET A 267 -19.17 -6.81 -8.50
C MET A 267 -18.37 -7.85 -7.75
N PHE A 268 -17.31 -7.39 -7.07
CA PHE A 268 -16.43 -8.19 -6.22
C PHE A 268 -16.37 -7.57 -4.83
N ILE A 269 -16.40 -8.42 -3.80
CA ILE A 269 -16.14 -8.06 -2.41
C ILE A 269 -14.93 -8.85 -1.92
N GLY A 270 -14.04 -8.19 -1.19
CA GLY A 270 -12.86 -8.78 -0.58
C GLY A 270 -12.77 -8.42 0.89
N TYR A 271 -12.29 -9.34 1.70
CA TYR A 271 -11.96 -9.14 3.09
C TYR A 271 -10.60 -9.77 3.37
N ALA A 272 -9.76 -9.05 4.09
CA ALA A 272 -8.51 -9.55 4.60
C ALA A 272 -8.37 -9.25 6.09
N TYR A 273 -7.70 -10.16 6.78
CA TYR A 273 -7.34 -10.02 8.18
C TYR A 273 -5.85 -10.26 8.34
N ASP A 274 -5.13 -9.30 8.90
CA ASP A 274 -3.72 -9.45 9.26
C ASP A 274 -3.60 -9.76 10.74
N LEU A 275 -3.01 -10.91 11.05
CA LEU A 275 -2.53 -11.24 12.37
C LEU A 275 -1.12 -10.67 12.53
N THR A 276 -0.98 -9.70 13.43
CA THR A 276 0.32 -9.12 13.78
C THR A 276 1.24 -10.19 14.37
N ALA A 277 2.44 -10.33 13.81
CA ALA A 277 3.47 -11.27 14.26
C ALA A 277 4.52 -10.61 15.18
N THR A 278 4.50 -9.28 15.29
CA THR A 278 5.40 -8.50 16.14
C THR A 278 4.93 -8.46 17.60
N GLU A 279 5.75 -7.91 18.49
CA GLU A 279 5.42 -7.73 19.92
C GLU A 279 4.14 -6.90 20.13
N LEU A 280 3.76 -6.08 19.14
CA LEU A 280 2.54 -5.28 19.14
C LEU A 280 1.27 -6.15 19.20
N ASN A 281 1.34 -7.42 18.81
CA ASN A 281 0.23 -8.37 18.89
C ASN A 281 -0.36 -8.51 20.32
N ASN A 282 0.39 -8.18 21.36
CA ASN A 282 -0.12 -8.18 22.74
C ASN A 282 -1.08 -7.01 23.06
N TYR A 283 -1.14 -6.00 22.18
CA TYR A 283 -1.85 -4.75 22.41
C TYR A 283 -2.92 -4.45 21.36
N ASN A 284 -3.06 -5.31 20.34
CA ASN A 284 -4.07 -5.14 19.29
C ASN A 284 -4.72 -6.47 18.91
N SER A 285 -5.89 -6.42 18.29
CA SER A 285 -6.64 -7.59 17.83
C SER A 285 -6.51 -7.84 16.33
N GLY A 286 -5.40 -7.41 15.72
CA GLY A 286 -5.12 -7.52 14.30
C GLY A 286 -5.57 -6.32 13.46
N THR A 287 -5.45 -6.47 12.14
CA THR A 287 -5.85 -5.46 11.16
C THR A 287 -6.92 -6.02 10.24
N HIS A 288 -7.95 -5.22 9.97
CA HIS A 288 -9.07 -5.60 9.13
C HIS A 288 -9.08 -4.75 7.87
N GLU A 289 -9.27 -5.37 6.71
CA GLU A 289 -9.33 -4.68 5.44
C GLU A 289 -10.51 -5.19 4.61
N ILE A 290 -11.38 -4.29 4.18
CA ILE A 290 -12.54 -4.59 3.33
C ILE A 290 -12.35 -3.87 2.00
N MET A 291 -12.59 -4.58 0.91
CA MET A 291 -12.58 -4.04 -0.44
C MET A 291 -13.90 -4.31 -1.15
N LEU A 292 -14.36 -3.32 -1.90
CA LEU A 292 -15.44 -3.45 -2.88
C LEU A 292 -14.91 -3.00 -4.24
N ARG A 293 -15.19 -3.79 -5.28
CA ARG A 293 -14.87 -3.42 -6.66
C ARG A 293 -16.10 -3.57 -7.54
N PHE A 294 -16.35 -2.56 -8.35
CA PHE A 294 -17.42 -2.49 -9.32
C PHE A 294 -16.87 -2.20 -10.71
N GLU A 295 -17.30 -2.98 -11.70
CA GLU A 295 -16.82 -2.94 -13.08
C GLU A 295 -17.99 -2.75 -14.04
N LEU A 296 -17.96 -1.66 -14.81
CA LEU A 296 -18.96 -1.40 -15.83
C LEU A 296 -18.54 -2.08 -17.14
N GLN A 297 -19.11 -3.25 -17.38
CA GLN A 297 -18.89 -3.98 -18.62
C GLN A 297 -19.59 -3.28 -19.80
N PRO A 298 -18.89 -3.06 -20.94
CA PRO A 298 -19.53 -2.62 -22.17
C PRO A 298 -20.54 -3.67 -22.65
N LEU A 299 -21.74 -3.22 -23.05
CA LEU A 299 -22.77 -4.08 -23.65
C LEU A 299 -22.17 -4.89 -24.82
N GLY A 300 -22.17 -6.23 -24.69
CA GLY A 300 -21.77 -7.15 -25.76
C GLY A 300 -20.33 -7.68 -25.73
N ARG A 301 -19.51 -7.32 -24.73
CA ARG A 301 -18.15 -7.88 -24.54
C ARG A 301 -18.09 -8.66 -23.23
N LEU A 302 -18.14 -9.99 -23.30
CA LEU A 302 -17.80 -10.87 -22.18
C LEU A 302 -16.28 -10.83 -22.00
N LEU A 303 -15.81 -10.13 -20.96
CA LEU A 303 -14.42 -10.15 -20.55
C LEU A 303 -14.26 -11.16 -19.42
N SER A 304 -13.30 -12.08 -19.55
CA SER A 304 -12.92 -12.93 -18.41
C SER A 304 -12.36 -12.02 -17.31
N PRO A 305 -12.81 -12.15 -16.05
CA PRO A 305 -12.23 -11.39 -14.95
C PRO A 305 -10.72 -11.64 -14.93
N ARG A 306 -9.92 -10.63 -15.23
CA ARG A 306 -8.46 -10.78 -15.10
C ARG A 306 -8.14 -11.10 -13.65
N PHE A 307 -7.33 -12.13 -13.43
CA PHE A 307 -6.87 -12.47 -12.08
C PHE A 307 -5.56 -11.73 -11.76
N PHE A 308 -5.47 -10.47 -12.17
CA PHE A 308 -4.43 -9.48 -11.85
C PHE A 308 -4.93 -8.08 -12.24
#